data_AF-C5F2P2-F1
#
_entry.id   AF-C5F2P2-F1
#
_cell.length_a   1.000
_cell.length_b   1.000
_cell.length_c   1.000
_cell.angle_alpha   90.00
_cell.angle_beta   90.00
_cell.angle_gamma   90.00
#
_symmetry.space_group_name_H-M   'P 1'
#
loop_
_entity.id
_entity.type
_entity.pdbx_description
1 polymer ?
#
loop_
_entity_poly.entity_id
_entity_poly.type
_entity_poly.pdbx_seq_one_letter_code
_entity_poly.pdbx_strand_id
1 'polypeptide(L)'
;MPFVLSYIKDKHKQEQKNYQEKIKKDPSLALPPLEDYPDYKEALKEKECLTYKLGQALIQANKTWYKGGYVRLWFEIRRMARWEKK
;
A
#
# COMPACT_ATOMS: atom_id res chain seq x y z
N MET A 1 0.11 -0.07 22.41
CA MET A 1 0.11 -1.51 22.08
C MET A 1 1.07 -1.83 20.91
N PRO A 2 2.38 -1.52 20.98
CA PRO A 2 3.33 -1.75 19.87
C PRO A 2 3.68 -3.23 19.63
N PHE A 3 3.56 -4.07 20.65
CA PHE A 3 3.94 -5.49 20.59
C PHE A 3 3.04 -6.33 19.67
N VAL A 4 1.75 -6.01 19.60
CA VAL A 4 0.77 -6.77 18.83
C VAL A 4 1.06 -6.69 17.33
N LEU A 5 1.34 -5.49 16.82
CA LEU A 5 1.65 -5.28 15.41
C LEU A 5 2.97 -5.95 15.00
N SER A 6 3.99 -5.92 15.88
CA SER A 6 5.25 -6.64 15.65
C SER A 6 5.00 -8.15 15.54
N TYR A 7 4.24 -8.71 16.49
CA TYR A 7 3.89 -10.13 16.49
C TYR A 7 3.13 -10.55 15.22
N ILE A 8 2.13 -9.76 14.80
CA ILE A 8 1.39 -10.03 13.55
C ILE A 8 2.33 -10.00 12.35
N LYS A 9 3.24 -9.03 12.29
CA LYS A 9 4.22 -8.92 11.20
C LYS A 9 5.15 -10.13 11.14
N ASP A 10 5.62 -10.59 12.30
CA ASP A 10 6.52 -11.75 12.38
C ASP A 10 5.79 -13.05 11.99
N LYS A 11 4.55 -13.22 12.47
CA LYS A 11 3.69 -14.35 12.08
C LYS A 11 3.42 -14.38 10.58
N HIS A 12 3.06 -13.25 9.98
CA HIS A 12 2.83 -13.14 8.54
C HIS A 12 4.09 -13.48 7.72
N LYS A 13 5.28 -13.06 8.19
CA LYS A 13 6.56 -13.41 7.56
C LYS A 13 6.83 -14.91 7.61
N GLN A 14 6.45 -15.58 8.70
CA GLN A 14 6.58 -17.03 8.83
C GLN A 14 5.61 -17.77 7.90
N GLU A 15 4.35 -17.33 7.83
CA GLU A 15 3.34 -17.91 6.92
C GLU A 15 3.77 -17.79 5.45
N GLN A 16 4.38 -16.67 5.04
CA GLN A 16 4.93 -16.51 3.69
C GLN A 16 6.04 -17.51 3.36
N LYS A 17 6.95 -17.79 4.31
CA LYS A 17 8.00 -18.80 4.13
C LYS A 17 7.40 -20.19 3.96
N ASN A 18 6.45 -20.54 4.83
CA ASN A 18 5.76 -21.83 4.77
C ASN A 18 5.01 -22.00 3.44
N TYR A 19 4.39 -20.93 2.93
CA TYR A 19 3.74 -20.94 1.61
C TYR A 19 4.74 -21.19 0.48
N GLN A 20 5.90 -20.53 0.49
CA GLN A 20 6.96 -20.78 -0.50
C GLN A 20 7.49 -22.22 -0.45
N GLU A 21 7.65 -22.80 0.74
CA GLU A 21 8.04 -24.21 0.88
C GLU A 21 6.98 -25.19 0.37
N LYS A 22 5.69 -24.86 0.55
CA LYS A 22 4.57 -25.64 -0.01
C LYS A 22 4.58 -25.60 -1.54
N ILE A 23 4.75 -24.43 -2.16
CA ILE A 23 4.86 -24.29 -3.62
C ILE A 23 6.06 -25.07 -4.18
N LYS A 24 7.19 -25.08 -3.47
CA LYS A 24 8.37 -25.86 -3.89
C LYS A 24 8.12 -27.36 -3.92
N LYS A 25 7.25 -27.87 -3.04
CA LYS A 25 6.87 -29.29 -2.99
C LYS A 25 5.78 -29.62 -4.00
N ASP A 26 4.83 -28.70 -4.19
CA ASP A 26 3.74 -28.83 -5.16
C ASP A 26 3.54 -27.50 -5.91
N PRO A 27 4.10 -27.38 -7.13
CA PRO A 27 3.98 -26.17 -7.95
C PRO A 27 2.55 -25.87 -8.40
N SER A 28 1.63 -26.84 -8.36
CA SER A 28 0.25 -26.67 -8.81
C SER A 28 -0.59 -25.80 -7.88
N LEU A 29 -0.16 -25.65 -6.63
CA LEU A 29 -0.83 -24.84 -5.59
C LEU A 29 -0.40 -23.36 -5.63
N ALA A 30 0.42 -22.96 -6.60
CA ALA A 30 0.84 -21.57 -6.73
C ALA A 30 -0.35 -20.67 -7.09
N LEU A 31 -0.61 -19.67 -6.24
CA LEU A 31 -1.57 -18.61 -6.54
C LEU A 31 -1.11 -17.83 -7.78
N PRO A 32 -2.06 -17.45 -8.65
CA PRO A 32 -1.75 -16.62 -9.81
C PRO A 32 -1.22 -15.24 -9.36
N PRO A 33 -0.46 -14.56 -10.23
CA PRO A 33 -0.01 -13.20 -9.94
C PRO A 33 -1.20 -12.27 -9.75
N LEU A 34 -1.01 -11.22 -8.95
CA LEU A 34 -2.09 -10.30 -8.57
C LEU A 34 -2.76 -9.60 -9.78
N GLU A 35 -2.05 -9.51 -10.90
CA GLU A 35 -2.51 -8.88 -12.15
C GLU A 35 -3.54 -9.73 -12.91
N ASP A 36 -3.55 -11.04 -12.67
CA ASP A 36 -4.45 -11.99 -13.34
C ASP A 36 -5.84 -12.02 -12.66
N TYR A 37 -5.98 -11.39 -11.50
CA TYR A 37 -7.27 -11.31 -10.83
C TYR A 37 -8.19 -10.31 -11.54
N PRO A 38 -9.48 -10.64 -11.70
CA PRO A 38 -10.43 -9.83 -12.46
C PRO A 38 -10.66 -8.44 -11.86
N ASP A 39 -10.52 -8.31 -10.53
CA ASP A 39 -10.69 -7.07 -9.76
C ASP A 39 -9.47 -6.13 -9.83
N TYR A 40 -8.32 -6.61 -10.32
CA TYR A 40 -7.08 -5.82 -10.36
C TYR A 40 -7.24 -4.51 -11.15
N LYS A 41 -7.98 -4.59 -12.26
CA LYS A 41 -8.26 -3.41 -13.11
C LYS A 41 -9.15 -2.38 -12.41
N GLU A 42 -10.09 -2.84 -11.59
CA GLU A 42 -10.96 -1.96 -10.81
C GLU A 42 -10.17 -1.32 -9.66
N ALA A 43 -9.35 -2.10 -8.96
CA ALA A 43 -8.44 -1.60 -7.93
C ALA A 43 -7.46 -0.55 -8.47
N LEU A 44 -7.00 -0.70 -9.72
CA LEU A 44 -6.12 0.29 -10.35
C LEU A 44 -6.82 1.62 -10.59
N LYS A 45 -8.10 1.61 -10.99
CA LYS A 45 -8.92 2.82 -11.13
C LYS A 45 -9.16 3.49 -9.77
N GLU A 46 -9.40 2.71 -8.72
CA GLU A 46 -9.58 3.23 -7.37
C GLU A 46 -8.31 3.93 -6.84
N LYS A 47 -7.12 3.48 -7.24
CA LYS A 47 -5.86 4.17 -6.91
C LYS A 47 -5.75 5.57 -7.53
N GLU A 48 -6.51 5.87 -8.59
CA GLU A 48 -6.55 7.20 -9.18
C GLU A 48 -7.40 8.19 -8.39
N CYS A 49 -8.20 7.69 -7.44
CA CYS A 49 -9.06 8.49 -6.57
C CYS A 49 -8.24 9.51 -5.75
N LEU A 50 -8.86 10.67 -5.54
CA LEU A 50 -8.28 11.78 -4.80
C LEU A 50 -7.90 11.37 -3.36
N THR A 51 -8.79 10.63 -2.70
CA THR A 51 -8.61 10.17 -1.31
C THR A 51 -7.41 9.22 -1.20
N TYR A 52 -7.26 8.31 -2.16
CA TYR A 52 -6.12 7.41 -2.23
C TYR A 52 -4.80 8.16 -2.40
N LYS A 53 -4.73 9.08 -3.37
CA LYS A 53 -3.55 9.94 -3.61
C LYS A 53 -3.19 10.79 -2.39
N LEU A 54 -4.19 11.32 -1.70
CA LEU A 54 -4.00 12.11 -0.47
C LEU A 54 -3.48 11.23 0.68
N GLY A 55 -4.01 10.03 0.86
CA GLY A 55 -3.50 9.05 1.82
C GLY A 55 -2.04 8.65 1.52
N GLN A 56 -1.72 8.43 0.25
CA GLN A 56 -0.35 8.14 -0.18
C GLN A 56 0.61 9.30 0.11
N ALA A 57 0.21 10.54 -0.19
CA ALA A 57 0.99 11.73 0.13
C ALA A 57 1.22 11.87 1.65
N LEU A 58 0.20 11.56 2.46
CA LEU A 58 0.31 11.60 3.92
C LEU A 58 1.29 10.55 4.45
N ILE A 59 1.24 9.31 3.95
CA ILE A 59 2.21 8.27 4.30
C ILE A 59 3.63 8.71 3.95
N GLN A 60 3.82 9.30 2.76
CA GLN A 60 5.13 9.77 2.32
C GLN A 60 5.63 10.93 3.19
N ALA A 61 4.74 11.87 3.54
CA ALA A 61 5.06 12.98 4.44
C ALA A 61 5.47 12.49 5.83
N ASN A 62 4.80 11.45 6.34
CA ASN A 62 5.17 10.84 7.62
C ASN A 62 6.54 10.15 7.54
N LYS A 63 6.88 9.47 6.43
CA LYS A 63 8.22 8.89 6.23
C LYS A 63 9.33 9.94 6.14
N THR A 64 9.04 11.11 5.56
CA THR A 64 10.01 12.20 5.37
C THR A 64 9.76 13.38 6.31
N TRP A 65 9.10 13.15 7.44
CA TRP A 65 8.70 14.21 8.36
C TRP A 65 9.88 15.09 8.79
N TYR A 66 11.04 14.46 9.06
CA TYR A 66 12.30 15.09 9.43
C TYR A 66 12.95 15.95 8.32
N LYS A 67 12.51 15.79 7.06
CA LYS A 67 12.94 16.60 5.90
C LYS A 67 11.87 17.63 5.49
N GLY A 68 10.89 17.90 6.35
CA GLY A 68 9.78 18.81 6.03
C GLY A 68 8.71 18.19 5.13
N GLY A 69 8.51 16.87 5.18
CA GLY A 69 7.49 16.16 4.41
C GLY A 69 6.08 16.76 4.50
N TYR A 70 5.71 17.30 5.67
CA TYR A 70 4.41 17.96 5.88
C TYR A 70 4.26 19.29 5.14
N VAL A 71 5.34 20.04 4.95
CA VAL A 71 5.32 21.27 4.14
C VAL A 71 4.99 20.93 2.69
N ARG A 72 5.61 19.87 2.16
CA ARG A 72 5.33 19.36 0.81
C ARG A 72 3.90 18.84 0.67
N LEU A 73 3.39 18.14 1.70
CA LEU A 73 2.00 17.69 1.74
C LEU A 73 1.01 18.86 1.65
N TRP A 74 1.27 19.95 2.38
CA TRP A 74 0.42 21.14 2.33
C TRP A 74 0.36 21.77 0.93
N PHE A 75 1.49 21.84 0.23
CA PHE A 75 1.53 22.28 -1.17
C PHE A 75 0.77 21.33 -2.12
N GLU A 76 0.83 20.02 -1.87
CA GLU A 76 0.08 19.00 -2.64
C GLU A 76 -1.44 19.16 -2.45
N ILE A 77 -1.90 19.31 -1.21
CA ILE A 77 -3.31 19.56 -0.88
C ILE A 77 -3.79 20.86 -1.53
N ARG A 78 -3.01 21.95 -1.46
CA ARG A 78 -3.35 23.23 -2.09
C ARG A 78 -3.39 23.14 -3.63
N ARG A 79 -2.59 22.27 -4.24
CA ARG A 79 -2.72 21.98 -5.69
C ARG A 79 -4.02 21.25 -5.96
N MET A 80 -4.30 20.16 -5.25
CA MET A 80 -5.52 19.36 -5.42
C MET A 80 -6.80 20.16 -5.21
N ALA A 81 -6.89 20.98 -4.17
CA ALA A 81 -8.03 21.86 -3.90
C ALA A 81 -8.29 22.92 -5.00
N ARG A 82 -7.30 23.20 -5.86
CA ARG A 82 -7.48 24.07 -7.04
C ARG A 82 -8.03 23.32 -8.25
N TRP A 83 -7.80 22.02 -8.36
CA TRP A 83 -8.36 21.17 -9.42
C TRP A 83 -9.84 20.86 -9.17
N GLU A 84 -10.25 20.79 -7.92
CA GLU A 84 -11.64 20.52 -7.52
C GLU A 84 -12.56 21.75 -7.64
N LYS A 85 -11.98 22.97 -7.68
CA LYS A 85 -12.71 24.24 -7.83
C LYS A 85 -12.86 24.71 -9.29
N LYS A 86 -12.41 23.93 -10.26
CA LYS A 86 -12.43 24.27 -11.69
C LYS A 86 -13.30 23.27 -12.44
#